data_AF-R6HBW4-F1
#
_entry.id   AF-R6HBW4-F1
#
_cell.length_a   1.000
_cell.length_b   1.000
_cell.length_c   1.000
_cell.angle_alpha   90.00
_cell.angle_beta   90.00
_cell.angle_gamma   90.00
#
_symmetry.space_group_name_H-M   'P 1'
#
loop_
_entity.id
_entity.type
_entity.pdbx_description
1 polymer ?
#
loop_
_entity_poly.entity_id
_entity_poly.type
_entity_poly.pdbx_seq_one_letter_code
_entity_poly.pdbx_strand_id
1 'polypeptide(L)'
;MSLINKFKSLLPISSRSFHAAEKHFVAQNNLVKDELLDIKSKQDELFRRIEQADNGINGNLNAKYDAIDASLRTEAERNKLRMEALFRKAYPNDTPAETRRRIFSLLPEAEGNARIMQKANGRLMFELDALCKKANLPYWTSFGSLIGALSRNGFIPWDDDIDICMMREDVDKLKEICANNPDFQLTLVYDGYVFCRQVRFSSRNQHIPCFVDICIWDWAPSPSKSKDDALRSLRVELMDAFVAKMNEFPYWGERGLLYSPDSGSVAQCIQIERDDQDDKKAALEIENIETLFSTYQGKARAAGLLCSKDKATAVAYGLDNLFNAPWRKILYPASMMFPVKTHAFEGGFIDIPNDAYSVADECNPGWPYLPDDILGHNHFTEGVFDQPETKEALLRFIES
;
A
#
# COMPACT_ATOMS: atom_id res chain seq x y z
N MET A 1 -22.09 71.03 -37.27
CA MET A 1 -21.93 70.59 -35.85
C MET A 1 -22.27 69.10 -35.81
N SER A 2 -21.56 68.16 -35.17
CA SER A 2 -20.28 68.17 -34.45
C SER A 2 -19.90 66.71 -34.17
N LEU A 3 -19.16 66.07 -35.08
CA LEU A 3 -18.25 64.93 -34.82
C LEU A 3 -17.25 64.81 -35.98
N ILE A 4 -17.74 64.88 -37.23
CA ILE A 4 -16.90 64.93 -38.44
C ILE A 4 -16.06 66.22 -38.51
N ASN A 5 -16.59 67.35 -38.04
CA ASN A 5 -15.82 68.61 -37.97
C ASN A 5 -14.81 68.66 -36.80
N LYS A 6 -14.98 67.83 -35.75
CA LYS A 6 -13.98 67.69 -34.67
C LYS A 6 -12.79 66.84 -35.11
N PHE A 7 -13.01 65.87 -36.00
CA PHE A 7 -11.92 65.13 -36.65
C PHE A 7 -11.13 66.01 -37.63
N LYS A 8 -11.79 66.93 -38.36
CA LYS A 8 -11.10 67.88 -39.26
C LYS A 8 -10.25 68.94 -38.52
N SER A 9 -10.58 69.29 -37.28
CA SER A 9 -9.77 70.23 -36.47
C SER A 9 -8.58 69.59 -35.76
N LEU A 10 -8.50 68.25 -35.75
CA LEU A 10 -7.35 67.46 -35.31
C LEU A 10 -6.46 67.05 -36.50
N LEU A 11 -6.90 67.34 -37.73
CA LEU A 11 -6.16 67.07 -38.95
C LEU A 11 -5.36 68.31 -39.36
N PRO A 12 -4.05 68.17 -39.66
CA PRO A 12 -3.21 69.31 -40.04
C PRO A 12 -3.75 70.10 -41.24
N ILE A 13 -3.75 71.43 -41.11
CA ILE A 13 -4.41 72.41 -42.02
C ILE A 13 -3.71 72.52 -43.41
N SER A 14 -2.62 71.79 -43.65
CA SER A 14 -1.95 71.74 -44.96
C SER A 14 -1.52 70.32 -45.33
N SER A 15 -1.55 69.99 -46.62
CA SER A 15 -1.04 68.72 -47.17
C SER A 15 0.39 68.40 -46.67
N ARG A 16 1.22 69.43 -46.47
CA ARG A 16 2.58 69.30 -45.94
C ARG A 16 2.62 68.81 -44.50
N SER A 17 1.71 69.29 -43.66
CA SER A 17 1.65 68.90 -42.25
C SER A 17 1.07 67.49 -42.05
N PHE A 18 0.18 67.04 -42.95
CA PHE A 18 -0.28 65.64 -42.98
C PHE A 18 0.82 64.70 -43.45
N HIS A 19 1.56 65.05 -44.51
CA HIS A 19 2.74 64.30 -44.95
C HIS A 19 3.83 64.24 -43.86
N ALA A 20 4.00 65.29 -43.06
CA ALA A 20 4.94 65.28 -41.94
C ALA A 20 4.52 64.32 -40.82
N ALA A 21 3.22 64.28 -40.48
CA ALA A 21 2.68 63.34 -39.50
C ALA A 21 2.73 61.90 -40.01
N GLU A 22 2.35 61.66 -41.27
CA GLU A 22 2.47 60.35 -41.92
C GLU A 22 3.92 59.87 -41.92
N LYS A 23 4.88 60.73 -42.29
CA LYS A 23 6.31 60.41 -42.24
C LYS A 23 6.79 60.10 -40.82
N HIS A 24 6.27 60.79 -39.81
CA HIS A 24 6.59 60.51 -38.41
C HIS A 24 6.03 59.16 -37.95
N PHE A 25 4.77 58.84 -38.27
CA PHE A 25 4.18 57.55 -37.94
C PHE A 25 4.83 56.39 -38.69
N VAL A 26 5.17 56.57 -39.96
CA VAL A 26 5.95 55.58 -40.74
C VAL A 26 7.32 55.37 -40.10
N ALA A 27 8.00 56.44 -39.68
CA ALA A 27 9.28 56.34 -39.00
C ALA A 27 9.16 55.60 -37.64
N GLN A 28 8.15 55.91 -36.82
CA GLN A 28 7.92 55.20 -35.56
C GLN A 28 7.53 53.74 -35.77
N ASN A 29 6.69 53.43 -36.77
CA ASN A 29 6.29 52.06 -37.07
C ASN A 29 7.47 51.23 -37.58
N ASN A 30 8.37 51.84 -38.38
CA ASN A 30 9.63 51.20 -38.76
C ASN A 30 10.52 50.95 -37.54
N LEU A 31 10.66 51.91 -36.63
CA LEU A 31 11.42 51.72 -35.38
C LEU A 31 10.86 50.58 -34.52
N VAL A 32 9.53 50.52 -34.33
CA VAL A 32 8.87 49.43 -33.58
C VAL A 32 9.07 48.09 -34.28
N LYS A 33 9.00 48.05 -35.61
CA LYS A 33 9.26 46.84 -36.39
C LYS A 33 10.70 46.36 -36.22
N ASP A 34 11.66 47.28 -36.23
CA ASP A 34 13.07 46.97 -36.03
C ASP A 34 13.34 46.46 -34.59
N GLU A 35 12.72 47.08 -33.57
CA GLU A 35 12.78 46.60 -32.18
C GLU A 35 12.14 45.21 -32.01
N LEU A 36 10.99 44.96 -32.64
CA LEU A 36 10.34 43.65 -32.62
C LEU A 36 11.20 42.56 -33.30
N LEU A 37 11.88 42.91 -34.39
CA LEU A 37 12.83 42.01 -35.06
C LEU A 37 14.05 41.70 -34.17
N ASP A 38 14.58 42.71 -33.47
CA ASP A 38 15.68 42.53 -32.52
C ASP A 38 15.26 41.67 -31.30
N ILE A 39 14.08 41.92 -30.72
CA ILE A 39 13.53 41.11 -29.63
C ILE A 39 13.33 39.66 -30.09
N LYS A 40 12.76 39.44 -31.27
CA LYS A 40 12.56 38.08 -31.82
C LYS A 40 13.91 37.37 -32.02
N SER A 41 14.90 38.07 -32.56
CA SER A 41 16.27 37.55 -32.73
C SER A 41 16.90 37.15 -31.38
N LYS A 42 16.75 37.98 -30.34
CA LYS A 42 17.21 37.68 -28.98
C LYS A 42 16.46 36.51 -28.36
N GLN A 43 15.16 36.39 -28.62
CA GLN A 43 14.34 35.26 -28.16
C GLN A 43 14.78 33.95 -28.82
N ASP A 44 15.02 33.95 -30.12
CA ASP A 44 15.51 32.78 -30.86
C ASP A 44 16.91 32.35 -30.42
N GLU A 45 17.79 33.31 -30.08
CA GLU A 45 19.09 33.03 -29.45
C GLU A 45 18.94 32.43 -28.05
N LEU A 46 18.02 32.96 -27.24
CA LEU A 46 17.76 32.45 -25.89
C LEU A 46 17.23 31.01 -25.93
N PHE A 47 16.32 30.68 -26.85
CA PHE A 47 15.85 29.30 -27.04
C PHE A 47 16.97 28.36 -27.47
N ARG A 48 17.84 28.76 -28.40
CA ARG A 48 19.01 27.95 -28.79
C ARG A 48 19.95 27.69 -27.62
N ARG A 49 20.16 28.67 -26.74
CA ARG A 49 20.96 28.49 -25.53
C ARG A 49 20.31 27.56 -24.52
N ILE A 50 18.99 27.63 -24.36
CA ILE A 50 18.24 26.69 -23.51
C ILE A 50 18.38 25.27 -24.04
N GLU A 51 18.16 25.06 -25.34
CA GLU A 51 18.31 23.74 -25.96
C GLU A 51 19.73 23.20 -25.83
N GLN A 52 20.76 24.04 -26.02
CA GLN A 52 22.14 23.65 -25.81
C GLN A 52 22.43 23.29 -24.35
N ALA A 53 21.91 24.07 -23.40
CA ALA A 53 22.06 23.81 -21.98
C ALA A 53 21.33 22.52 -21.57
N ASP A 54 20.12 22.29 -22.06
CA ASP A 54 19.32 21.09 -21.81
C ASP A 54 20.03 19.84 -22.35
N ASN A 55 20.48 19.88 -23.61
CA ASN A 55 21.26 18.79 -24.20
C ASN A 55 22.58 18.52 -23.45
N GLY A 56 23.28 19.58 -23.02
CA GLY A 56 24.54 19.44 -22.27
C GLY A 56 24.34 18.91 -20.86
N ILE A 57 23.33 19.40 -20.14
CA ILE A 57 23.05 19.01 -18.75
C ILE A 57 22.40 17.63 -18.74
N ASN A 58 21.29 17.43 -19.44
CA ASN A 58 20.56 16.15 -19.43
C ASN A 58 21.38 15.05 -20.08
N GLY A 59 22.09 15.32 -21.17
CA GLY A 59 22.97 14.34 -21.80
C GLY A 59 24.08 13.86 -20.86
N ASN A 60 24.71 14.78 -20.12
CA ASN A 60 25.74 14.44 -19.15
C ASN A 60 25.16 13.73 -17.90
N LEU A 61 24.01 14.17 -17.41
CA LEU A 61 23.30 13.52 -16.30
C LEU A 61 22.91 12.09 -16.66
N ASN A 62 22.32 11.87 -17.84
CA ASN A 62 21.97 10.55 -18.33
C ASN A 62 23.21 9.67 -18.47
N ALA A 63 24.29 10.17 -19.08
CA ALA A 63 25.53 9.41 -19.22
C ALA A 63 26.15 9.02 -17.86
N LYS A 64 26.11 9.93 -16.87
CA LYS A 64 26.58 9.62 -15.51
C LYS A 64 25.67 8.64 -14.80
N TYR A 65 24.36 8.78 -14.95
CA TYR A 65 23.37 7.86 -14.41
C TYR A 65 23.59 6.45 -14.97
N ASP A 66 23.71 6.32 -16.30
CA ASP A 66 23.95 5.04 -16.98
C ASP A 66 25.26 4.40 -16.51
N ALA A 67 26.32 5.19 -16.32
CA ALA A 67 27.58 4.69 -15.81
C ALA A 67 27.47 4.18 -14.36
N ILE A 68 26.72 4.88 -13.51
CA ILE A 68 26.47 4.46 -12.12
C ILE A 68 25.59 3.21 -12.09
N ASP A 69 24.48 3.20 -12.82
CA ASP A 69 23.56 2.04 -12.91
C ASP A 69 24.30 0.80 -13.42
N ALA A 70 25.10 0.92 -14.48
CA ALA A 70 25.92 -0.18 -15.00
C ALA A 70 26.94 -0.68 -13.95
N SER A 71 27.56 0.23 -13.20
CA SER A 71 28.49 -0.12 -12.13
C SER A 71 27.78 -0.87 -10.98
N LEU A 72 26.62 -0.39 -10.55
CA LEU A 72 25.82 -1.01 -9.50
C LEU A 72 25.33 -2.41 -9.91
N ARG A 73 24.82 -2.57 -11.13
CA ARG A 73 24.42 -3.89 -11.67
C ARG A 73 25.60 -4.86 -11.71
N THR A 74 26.75 -4.38 -12.17
CA THR A 74 27.97 -5.20 -12.24
C THR A 74 28.40 -5.64 -10.85
N GLU A 75 28.36 -4.75 -9.85
CA GLU A 75 28.75 -5.09 -8.48
C GLU A 75 27.73 -6.00 -7.80
N ALA A 76 26.43 -5.82 -8.06
CA ALA A 76 25.38 -6.74 -7.60
C ALA A 76 25.62 -8.18 -8.12
N GLU A 77 25.92 -8.35 -9.41
CA GLU A 77 26.23 -9.66 -9.98
C GLU A 77 27.54 -10.24 -9.42
N ARG A 78 28.58 -9.42 -9.20
CA ARG A 78 29.81 -9.88 -8.54
C ARG A 78 29.54 -10.37 -7.12
N ASN A 79 28.74 -9.64 -6.36
CA ASN A 79 28.38 -10.02 -4.99
C ASN A 79 27.55 -11.30 -4.96
N LYS A 80 26.59 -11.46 -5.88
CA LYS A 80 25.82 -12.69 -6.06
C LYS A 80 26.72 -13.89 -6.33
N LEU A 81 27.65 -13.79 -7.28
CA LEU A 81 28.59 -14.87 -7.61
C LEU A 81 29.51 -15.22 -6.44
N ARG A 82 30.06 -14.21 -5.74
CA ARG A 82 30.89 -14.42 -4.54
C ARG A 82 30.09 -15.13 -3.45
N MET A 83 28.87 -14.66 -3.19
CA MET A 83 27.97 -15.24 -2.19
C MET A 83 27.65 -16.69 -2.53
N GLU A 84 27.24 -16.95 -3.76
CA GLU A 84 26.92 -18.30 -4.23
C GLU A 84 28.11 -19.25 -4.13
N ALA A 85 29.32 -18.81 -4.51
CA ALA A 85 30.53 -19.62 -4.38
C ALA A 85 30.87 -19.96 -2.92
N LEU A 86 30.75 -18.98 -2.02
CA LEU A 86 30.99 -19.18 -0.59
C LEU A 86 29.96 -20.13 0.03
N PHE A 87 28.67 -19.95 -0.27
CA PHE A 87 27.60 -20.77 0.28
C PHE A 87 27.59 -22.18 -0.28
N ARG A 88 27.80 -22.38 -1.59
CA ARG A 88 27.96 -23.74 -2.16
C ARG A 88 29.13 -24.49 -1.53
N LYS A 89 30.20 -23.78 -1.15
CA LYS A 89 31.34 -24.38 -0.45
C LYS A 89 31.02 -24.72 1.00
N ALA A 90 30.33 -23.83 1.71
CA ALA A 90 29.97 -24.03 3.12
C ALA A 90 28.85 -25.06 3.31
N TYR A 91 27.91 -25.12 2.37
CA TYR A 91 26.70 -25.96 2.41
C TYR A 91 26.51 -26.69 1.07
N PRO A 92 27.36 -27.69 0.76
CA PRO A 92 27.36 -28.34 -0.55
C PRO A 92 26.11 -29.19 -0.85
N ASN A 93 25.33 -29.51 0.18
CA ASN A 93 24.11 -30.32 0.07
C ASN A 93 22.83 -29.49 0.13
N ASP A 94 22.92 -28.19 0.47
CA ASP A 94 21.74 -27.33 0.51
C ASP A 94 21.23 -27.11 -0.92
N THR A 95 19.93 -27.27 -1.12
CA THR A 95 19.27 -26.78 -2.33
C THR A 95 19.39 -25.25 -2.40
N PRO A 96 19.21 -24.63 -3.59
CA PRO A 96 19.19 -23.17 -3.69
C PRO A 96 18.18 -22.49 -2.76
N ALA A 97 17.02 -23.12 -2.50
CA ALA A 97 16.01 -22.58 -1.60
C ALA A 97 16.43 -22.65 -0.12
N GLU A 98 17.05 -23.74 0.31
CA GLU A 98 17.60 -23.87 1.67
C GLU A 98 18.74 -22.89 1.92
N THR A 99 19.64 -22.72 0.93
CA THR A 99 20.71 -21.73 0.99
C THR A 99 20.14 -20.32 1.15
N ARG A 100 19.10 -19.95 0.39
CA ARG A 100 18.44 -18.63 0.52
C ARG A 100 17.83 -18.43 1.90
N ARG A 101 17.06 -19.40 2.41
CA ARG A 101 16.48 -19.32 3.76
C ARG A 101 17.55 -19.18 4.84
N ARG A 102 18.66 -19.89 4.71
CA ARG A 102 19.80 -19.78 5.64
C ARG A 102 20.47 -18.42 5.57
N ILE A 103 20.69 -17.85 4.39
CA ILE A 103 21.22 -16.48 4.27
C ILE A 103 20.27 -15.50 4.96
N PHE A 104 18.98 -15.64 4.69
CA PHE A 104 17.95 -14.77 5.23
C PHE A 104 17.86 -14.87 6.76
N SER A 105 18.04 -16.05 7.33
CA SER A 105 18.07 -16.26 8.78
C SER A 105 19.27 -15.61 9.48
N LEU A 106 20.31 -15.25 8.73
CA LEU A 106 21.54 -14.64 9.25
C LEU A 106 21.52 -13.10 9.16
N LEU A 107 20.50 -12.52 8.52
CA LEU A 107 20.34 -11.07 8.50
C LEU A 107 20.20 -10.56 9.95
N PRO A 108 20.76 -9.40 10.30
CA PRO A 108 20.60 -8.85 11.65
C PRO A 108 19.13 -8.56 11.94
N GLU A 109 18.78 -8.51 13.22
CA GLU A 109 17.49 -7.98 13.66
C GLU A 109 17.42 -6.48 13.33
N ALA A 110 16.20 -5.91 13.33
CA ALA A 110 16.05 -4.46 13.30
C ALA A 110 16.73 -3.83 14.53
N GLU A 111 17.09 -2.55 14.42
CA GLU A 111 17.67 -1.77 15.52
C GLU A 111 16.81 -0.54 15.83
N GLY A 112 17.04 0.07 16.99
CA GLY A 112 16.40 1.32 17.40
C GLY A 112 14.87 1.22 17.46
N ASN A 113 14.20 2.24 16.93
CA ASN A 113 12.74 2.39 16.99
C ASN A 113 12.00 1.28 16.23
N ALA A 114 12.52 0.83 15.08
CA ALA A 114 11.93 -0.27 14.32
C ALA A 114 11.88 -1.56 15.15
N ARG A 115 12.93 -1.86 15.92
CA ARG A 115 12.93 -3.04 16.80
C ARG A 115 11.93 -2.93 17.95
N ILE A 116 11.76 -1.74 18.50
CA ILE A 116 10.75 -1.48 19.54
C ILE A 116 9.35 -1.78 18.97
N MET A 117 9.04 -1.29 17.76
CA MET A 117 7.76 -1.60 17.10
C MET A 117 7.56 -3.09 16.86
N GLN A 118 8.56 -3.78 16.29
CA GLN A 118 8.49 -5.21 16.07
C GLN A 118 8.19 -5.98 17.37
N LYS A 119 8.91 -5.67 18.45
CA LYS A 119 8.67 -6.33 19.75
C LYS A 119 7.28 -6.03 20.30
N ALA A 120 6.79 -4.80 20.16
CA ALA A 120 5.44 -4.44 20.59
C ALA A 120 4.35 -5.11 19.74
N ASN A 121 4.51 -5.19 18.42
CA ASN A 121 3.60 -5.96 17.54
C ASN A 121 3.63 -7.46 17.86
N GLY A 122 4.82 -8.02 18.11
CA GLY A 122 4.95 -9.41 18.57
C GLY A 122 4.19 -9.66 19.87
N ARG A 123 4.27 -8.73 20.84
CA ARG A 123 3.48 -8.81 22.07
C ARG A 123 1.97 -8.73 21.79
N LEU A 124 1.54 -7.77 20.98
CA LEU A 124 0.13 -7.63 20.60
C LEU A 124 -0.41 -8.91 19.94
N MET A 125 0.40 -9.55 19.09
CA MET A 125 0.06 -10.83 18.47
C MET A 125 -0.09 -11.96 19.50
N PHE A 126 0.72 -12.00 20.56
CA PHE A 126 0.54 -13.00 21.62
C PHE A 126 -0.73 -12.79 22.43
N GLU A 127 -1.13 -11.53 22.65
CA GLU A 127 -2.42 -11.21 23.29
C GLU A 127 -3.60 -11.67 22.40
N LEU A 128 -3.50 -11.45 21.08
CA LEU A 128 -4.46 -11.95 20.10
C LEU A 128 -4.51 -13.48 20.08
N ASP A 129 -3.36 -14.15 20.04
CA ASP A 129 -3.26 -15.61 20.08
C ASP A 129 -3.94 -16.19 21.34
N ALA A 130 -3.73 -15.57 22.50
CA ALA A 130 -4.37 -15.99 23.74
C ALA A 130 -5.91 -15.85 23.69
N LEU A 131 -6.42 -14.76 23.11
CA LEU A 131 -7.87 -14.57 22.89
C LEU A 131 -8.43 -15.62 21.93
N CYS A 132 -7.76 -15.83 20.80
CA CYS A 132 -8.15 -16.81 19.78
C CYS A 132 -8.16 -18.24 20.34
N LYS A 133 -7.13 -18.66 21.08
CA LYS A 133 -7.05 -19.98 21.72
C LYS A 133 -8.15 -20.19 22.74
N LYS A 134 -8.42 -19.18 23.60
CA LYS A 134 -9.49 -19.25 24.60
C LYS A 134 -10.87 -19.40 23.96
N ALA A 135 -11.10 -18.78 22.80
CA ALA A 135 -12.35 -18.82 22.06
C ALA A 135 -12.41 -19.92 20.98
N ASN A 136 -11.35 -20.72 20.83
CA ASN A 136 -11.20 -21.74 19.78
C ASN A 136 -11.41 -21.17 18.36
N LEU A 137 -10.82 -19.99 18.11
CA LEU A 137 -10.83 -19.31 16.81
C LEU A 137 -9.50 -19.58 16.10
N PRO A 138 -9.47 -20.45 15.08
CA PRO A 138 -8.24 -20.71 14.38
C PRO A 138 -7.86 -19.52 13.49
N TYR A 139 -6.58 -19.19 13.48
CA TYR A 139 -5.97 -18.24 12.56
C TYR A 139 -4.67 -18.83 12.01
N TRP A 140 -4.12 -18.24 10.95
CA TRP A 140 -2.77 -18.56 10.51
C TRP A 140 -2.05 -17.31 10.02
N THR A 141 -0.74 -17.24 10.23
CA THR A 141 0.07 -16.14 9.69
C THR A 141 0.23 -16.23 8.18
N SER A 142 0.31 -15.08 7.52
CA SER A 142 0.47 -14.97 6.07
C SER A 142 1.54 -13.95 5.69
N PHE A 143 1.74 -13.73 4.39
CA PHE A 143 2.58 -12.67 3.82
C PHE A 143 3.98 -12.56 4.46
N GLY A 144 4.46 -11.35 4.73
CA GLY A 144 5.79 -11.10 5.30
C GLY A 144 6.00 -11.81 6.64
N SER A 145 4.96 -11.85 7.47
CA SER A 145 5.00 -12.50 8.78
C SER A 145 5.23 -14.01 8.69
N LEU A 146 4.58 -14.70 7.74
CA LEU A 146 4.83 -16.13 7.50
C LEU A 146 6.25 -16.38 6.99
N ILE A 147 6.75 -15.52 6.09
CA ILE A 147 8.13 -15.60 5.60
C ILE A 147 9.13 -15.40 6.73
N GLY A 148 8.92 -14.42 7.61
CA GLY A 148 9.73 -14.19 8.80
C GLY A 148 9.71 -15.37 9.76
N ALA A 149 8.52 -15.89 10.09
CA ALA A 149 8.35 -17.07 10.93
C ALA A 149 9.17 -18.25 10.39
N LEU A 150 8.95 -18.65 9.12
CA LEU A 150 9.60 -19.81 8.53
C LEU A 150 11.11 -19.64 8.27
N SER A 151 11.58 -18.41 8.06
CA SER A 151 13.00 -18.17 7.74
C SER A 151 13.85 -17.97 8.98
N ARG A 152 13.28 -17.40 10.05
CA ARG A 152 14.07 -16.89 11.18
C ARG A 152 13.36 -16.85 12.53
N ASN A 153 12.19 -17.47 12.66
CA ASN A 153 11.39 -17.50 13.91
C ASN A 153 11.13 -16.09 14.46
N GLY A 154 10.92 -15.10 13.60
CA GLY A 154 10.76 -13.70 14.01
C GLY A 154 10.47 -12.80 12.82
N PHE A 155 10.52 -11.50 13.04
CA PHE A 155 10.25 -10.51 11.98
C PHE A 155 11.30 -10.55 10.87
N ILE A 156 10.86 -10.20 9.66
CA ILE A 156 11.79 -9.73 8.64
C ILE A 156 12.35 -8.37 9.10
N PRO A 157 13.66 -8.07 8.96
CA PRO A 157 14.26 -6.90 9.63
C PRO A 157 13.71 -5.53 9.27
N TRP A 158 13.13 -5.39 8.07
CA TRP A 158 12.53 -4.15 7.57
C TRP A 158 11.00 -4.17 7.62
N ASP A 159 10.41 -5.27 8.07
CA ASP A 159 8.96 -5.45 8.18
C ASP A 159 8.52 -5.00 9.57
N ASP A 160 7.38 -4.34 9.66
CA ASP A 160 7.01 -3.58 10.86
C ASP A 160 5.60 -3.90 11.38
N ASP A 161 4.83 -4.75 10.70
CA ASP A 161 3.51 -5.24 11.08
C ASP A 161 3.43 -6.78 11.10
N ILE A 162 2.25 -7.30 11.49
CA ILE A 162 1.95 -8.72 11.45
C ILE A 162 0.66 -8.95 10.68
N ASP A 163 0.72 -9.85 9.70
CA ASP A 163 -0.41 -10.31 8.93
C ASP A 163 -0.87 -11.70 9.38
N ILE A 164 -2.16 -11.81 9.70
CA ILE A 164 -2.84 -13.10 9.88
C ILE A 164 -4.05 -13.23 8.96
N CYS A 165 -4.55 -14.45 8.87
CA CYS A 165 -5.73 -14.80 8.12
C CYS A 165 -6.71 -15.56 9.03
N MET A 166 -7.99 -15.27 8.86
CA MET A 166 -9.07 -15.90 9.61
C MET A 166 -10.25 -16.17 8.69
N MET A 167 -11.01 -17.24 8.98
CA MET A 167 -12.30 -17.45 8.31
C MET A 167 -13.27 -16.34 8.73
N ARG A 168 -14.13 -15.90 7.81
CA ARG A 168 -15.08 -14.80 8.04
C ARG A 168 -15.89 -14.97 9.32
N GLU A 169 -16.44 -16.16 9.56
CA GLU A 169 -17.22 -16.40 10.77
C GLU A 169 -16.41 -16.32 12.07
N ASP A 170 -15.09 -16.49 12.00
CA ASP A 170 -14.20 -16.41 13.14
C ASP A 170 -13.74 -14.96 13.38
N VAL A 171 -13.64 -14.14 12.32
CA VAL A 171 -13.50 -12.67 12.42
C VAL A 171 -14.74 -12.07 13.10
N ASP A 172 -15.94 -12.49 12.72
CA ASP A 172 -17.19 -12.00 13.31
C ASP A 172 -17.24 -12.29 14.82
N LYS A 173 -16.84 -13.50 15.25
CA LYS A 173 -16.74 -13.85 16.67
C LYS A 173 -15.66 -13.06 17.39
N LEU A 174 -14.50 -12.84 16.76
CA LEU A 174 -13.43 -12.02 17.34
C LEU A 174 -13.90 -10.59 17.56
N LYS A 175 -14.69 -10.03 16.63
CA LYS A 175 -15.32 -8.71 16.78
C LYS A 175 -16.17 -8.63 18.05
N GLU A 176 -17.01 -9.63 18.30
CA GLU A 176 -17.87 -9.69 19.50
C GLU A 176 -17.06 -9.78 20.80
N ILE A 177 -15.95 -10.53 20.80
CA ILE A 177 -15.03 -10.65 21.94
C ILE A 177 -14.36 -9.30 22.22
N CYS A 178 -13.83 -8.65 21.19
CA CYS A 178 -13.13 -7.36 21.31
C CYS A 178 -14.06 -6.19 21.66
N ALA A 179 -15.34 -6.26 21.29
CA ALA A 179 -16.33 -5.25 21.67
C ALA A 179 -16.45 -5.07 23.19
N ASN A 180 -16.24 -6.14 23.95
CA ASN A 180 -16.30 -6.15 25.41
C ASN A 180 -14.92 -6.17 26.10
N ASN A 181 -13.83 -6.10 25.32
CA ASN A 181 -12.47 -6.12 25.85
C ASN A 181 -12.01 -4.69 26.21
N PRO A 182 -11.52 -4.45 27.44
CA PRO A 182 -11.12 -3.11 27.89
C PRO A 182 -9.77 -2.65 27.32
N ASP A 183 -8.91 -3.56 26.88
CA ASP A 183 -7.52 -3.28 26.51
C ASP A 183 -7.31 -3.33 25.00
N PHE A 184 -8.11 -4.15 24.30
CA PHE A 184 -7.97 -4.41 22.87
C PHE A 184 -9.27 -4.17 22.12
N GLN A 185 -9.13 -3.88 20.83
CA GLN A 185 -10.24 -3.64 19.92
C GLN A 185 -9.99 -4.30 18.57
N LEU A 186 -11.08 -4.49 17.83
CA LEU A 186 -11.04 -4.82 16.41
C LEU A 186 -11.58 -3.61 15.65
N THR A 187 -10.76 -2.99 14.83
CA THR A 187 -11.14 -1.84 14.01
C THR A 187 -11.41 -2.27 12.57
N LEU A 188 -12.46 -1.72 11.97
CA LEU A 188 -12.81 -1.89 10.58
C LEU A 188 -12.74 -0.54 9.86
N VAL A 189 -11.90 -0.47 8.83
CA VAL A 189 -11.72 0.71 7.99
C VAL A 189 -11.98 0.35 6.53
N TYR A 190 -12.72 1.20 5.82
CA TYR A 190 -13.02 1.09 4.40
C TYR A 190 -12.05 1.95 3.60
N ASP A 191 -11.23 1.29 2.78
CA ASP A 191 -10.18 1.93 2.00
C ASP A 191 -10.65 2.24 0.59
N GLY A 192 -10.76 3.52 0.25
CA GLY A 192 -11.24 4.02 -1.05
C GLY A 192 -10.14 4.10 -2.12
N TYR A 193 -8.88 3.93 -1.75
CA TYR A 193 -7.77 3.88 -2.70
C TYR A 193 -7.66 2.50 -3.35
N VAL A 194 -7.94 1.44 -2.57
CA VAL A 194 -7.81 0.05 -3.03
C VAL A 194 -9.11 -0.77 -2.91
N PHE A 195 -10.20 -0.12 -2.53
CA PHE A 195 -11.55 -0.68 -2.42
C PHE A 195 -11.61 -1.95 -1.58
N CYS A 196 -11.07 -1.90 -0.36
CA CYS A 196 -11.01 -3.04 0.55
C CYS A 196 -11.54 -2.70 1.96
N ARG A 197 -11.72 -3.76 2.76
CA ARG A 197 -11.91 -3.68 4.21
C ARG A 197 -10.58 -3.99 4.89
N GLN A 198 -10.09 -3.05 5.68
CA GLN A 198 -8.97 -3.23 6.58
C GLN A 198 -9.53 -3.66 7.95
N VAL A 199 -9.25 -4.90 8.35
CA VAL A 199 -9.61 -5.40 9.68
C VAL A 199 -8.33 -5.50 10.49
N ARG A 200 -8.26 -4.74 11.58
CA ARG A 200 -7.07 -4.67 12.43
C ARG A 200 -7.40 -4.95 13.88
N PHE A 201 -6.63 -5.82 14.51
CA PHE A 201 -6.62 -5.96 15.96
C PHE A 201 -5.58 -5.00 16.53
N SER A 202 -5.96 -4.16 17.49
CA SER A 202 -5.09 -3.11 18.04
C SER A 202 -5.35 -2.87 19.52
N SER A 203 -4.41 -2.18 20.17
CA SER A 203 -4.62 -1.70 21.54
C SER A 203 -5.62 -0.54 21.55
N ARG A 204 -6.40 -0.43 22.64
CA ARG A 204 -7.19 0.78 22.95
C ARG A 204 -6.33 1.91 23.52
N ASN A 205 -5.10 1.62 23.94
CA ASN A 205 -4.14 2.65 24.35
C ASN A 205 -3.53 3.30 23.11
N GLN A 206 -3.89 4.57 22.86
CA GLN A 206 -3.37 5.35 21.73
C GLN A 206 -1.84 5.48 21.68
N HIS A 207 -1.15 5.30 22.81
CA HIS A 207 0.31 5.33 22.90
C HIS A 207 0.96 3.98 22.53
N ILE A 208 0.15 2.97 22.16
CA ILE A 208 0.59 1.69 21.60
C ILE A 208 0.01 1.63 20.17
N PRO A 209 0.62 2.33 19.20
CA PRO A 209 0.13 2.41 17.82
C PRO A 209 0.41 1.12 17.03
N CYS A 210 0.36 -0.04 17.68
CA CYS A 210 0.57 -1.36 17.11
C CYS A 210 -0.75 -1.95 16.60
N PHE A 211 -0.67 -2.75 15.55
CA PHE A 211 -1.81 -3.50 15.04
C PHE A 211 -1.38 -4.82 14.41
N VAL A 212 -2.32 -5.75 14.33
CA VAL A 212 -2.22 -6.98 13.55
C VAL A 212 -3.28 -6.90 12.45
N ASP A 213 -2.84 -7.00 11.19
CA ASP A 213 -3.73 -7.04 10.04
C ASP A 213 -4.37 -8.42 9.90
N ILE A 214 -5.69 -8.45 9.66
CA ILE A 214 -6.50 -9.67 9.60
C ILE A 214 -7.17 -9.75 8.24
N CYS A 215 -6.63 -10.61 7.38
CA CYS A 215 -7.24 -10.92 6.10
C CYS A 215 -8.41 -11.89 6.25
N ILE A 216 -9.54 -11.57 5.63
CA ILE A 216 -10.77 -12.37 5.70
C ILE A 216 -10.72 -13.49 4.66
N TRP A 217 -11.07 -14.71 5.05
CA TRP A 217 -11.17 -15.86 4.15
C TRP A 217 -12.58 -16.47 4.19
N ASP A 218 -13.00 -17.06 3.06
CA ASP A 218 -14.30 -17.70 2.87
C ASP A 218 -14.14 -19.19 2.54
N TRP A 219 -15.13 -19.99 2.90
CA TRP A 219 -15.17 -21.40 2.52
C TRP A 219 -15.53 -21.58 1.04
N ALA A 220 -14.85 -22.53 0.38
CA ALA A 220 -15.06 -22.84 -1.02
C ALA A 220 -15.21 -24.35 -1.27
N PRO A 221 -15.99 -24.76 -2.30
CA PRO A 221 -16.33 -26.16 -2.48
C PRO A 221 -15.17 -26.98 -3.06
N SER A 222 -14.28 -26.39 -3.85
CA SER A 222 -13.10 -27.05 -4.41
C SER A 222 -12.05 -26.05 -4.91
N PRO A 223 -10.75 -26.43 -4.96
CA PRO A 223 -9.66 -25.54 -5.35
C PRO A 223 -9.40 -25.59 -6.87
N SER A 224 -10.44 -25.46 -7.69
CA SER A 224 -10.28 -25.57 -9.14
C SER A 224 -9.83 -24.25 -9.78
N LYS A 225 -8.97 -24.34 -10.80
CA LYS A 225 -8.50 -23.16 -11.55
C LYS A 225 -9.65 -22.31 -12.10
N SER A 226 -10.67 -22.93 -12.67
CA SER A 226 -11.84 -22.20 -13.21
C SER A 226 -12.59 -21.41 -12.12
N LYS A 227 -12.65 -21.93 -10.88
CA LYS A 227 -13.29 -21.21 -9.77
C LYS A 227 -12.40 -20.10 -9.22
N ASP A 228 -11.09 -20.33 -9.16
CA ASP A 228 -10.10 -19.31 -8.82
C ASP A 228 -10.17 -18.13 -9.80
N ASP A 229 -10.10 -18.41 -11.11
CA ASP A 229 -10.21 -17.41 -12.17
C ASP A 229 -11.53 -16.62 -12.04
N ALA A 230 -12.65 -17.30 -11.78
CA ALA A 230 -13.94 -16.65 -11.61
C ALA A 230 -14.03 -15.79 -10.34
N LEU A 231 -13.43 -16.20 -9.21
CA LEU A 231 -13.35 -15.38 -8.00
C LEU A 231 -12.50 -14.13 -8.23
N ARG A 232 -11.36 -14.27 -8.93
CA ARG A 232 -10.50 -13.13 -9.28
C ARG A 232 -11.23 -12.16 -10.20
N SER A 233 -11.93 -12.65 -11.22
CA SER A 233 -12.79 -11.82 -12.07
C SER A 233 -13.86 -11.09 -11.27
N LEU A 234 -14.53 -11.79 -10.34
CA LEU A 234 -15.57 -11.19 -9.51
C LEU A 234 -15.01 -10.11 -8.58
N ARG A 235 -13.78 -10.25 -8.08
CA ARG A 235 -13.09 -9.20 -7.32
C ARG A 235 -12.77 -7.98 -8.18
N VAL A 236 -12.29 -8.17 -9.40
CA VAL A 236 -12.05 -7.08 -10.36
C VAL A 236 -13.36 -6.35 -10.69
N GLU A 237 -14.43 -7.09 -10.99
CA GLU A 237 -15.75 -6.52 -11.24
C GLU A 237 -16.30 -5.73 -10.05
N LEU A 238 -15.98 -6.13 -8.81
CA LEU A 238 -16.34 -5.38 -7.61
C LEU A 238 -15.58 -4.05 -7.53
N MET A 239 -14.27 -4.06 -7.83
CA MET A 239 -13.47 -2.83 -7.89
C MET A 239 -13.99 -1.87 -8.96
N ASP A 240 -14.29 -2.38 -10.16
CA ASP A 240 -14.87 -1.59 -11.25
C ASP A 240 -16.23 -0.99 -10.84
N ALA A 241 -17.03 -1.74 -10.09
CA ALA A 241 -18.31 -1.24 -9.58
C ALA A 241 -18.14 -0.12 -8.55
N PHE A 242 -17.13 -0.19 -7.67
CA PHE A 242 -16.80 0.92 -6.77
C PHE A 242 -16.35 2.16 -7.55
N VAL A 243 -15.46 2.00 -8.53
CA VAL A 243 -15.00 3.11 -9.40
C VAL A 243 -16.18 3.77 -10.11
N ALA A 244 -17.06 2.98 -10.72
CA ALA A 244 -18.24 3.48 -11.44
C ALA A 244 -19.22 4.22 -10.53
N LYS A 245 -19.29 3.84 -9.26
CA LYS A 245 -20.17 4.42 -8.25
C LYS A 245 -19.49 5.48 -7.38
N MET A 246 -18.25 5.88 -7.66
CA MET A 246 -17.50 6.78 -6.76
C MET A 246 -18.20 8.13 -6.52
N ASN A 247 -18.96 8.61 -7.50
CA ASN A 247 -19.79 9.82 -7.36
C ASN A 247 -20.95 9.66 -6.35
N GLU A 248 -21.35 8.43 -6.01
CA GLU A 248 -22.32 8.10 -4.96
C GLU A 248 -21.68 8.12 -3.55
N PHE A 249 -20.35 8.23 -3.46
CA PHE A 249 -19.58 8.25 -2.21
C PHE A 249 -18.74 9.54 -2.07
N PRO A 250 -19.36 10.73 -2.10
CA PRO A 250 -18.62 12.00 -2.06
C PRO A 250 -17.76 12.16 -0.81
N TYR A 251 -18.21 11.66 0.35
CA TYR A 251 -17.46 11.78 1.60
C TYR A 251 -16.27 10.81 1.65
N TRP A 252 -16.46 9.57 1.19
CA TRP A 252 -15.36 8.62 1.03
C TRP A 252 -14.36 9.08 -0.02
N GLY A 253 -14.82 9.69 -1.12
CA GLY A 253 -13.94 10.23 -2.16
C GLY A 253 -13.13 11.44 -1.71
N GLU A 254 -13.66 12.25 -0.78
CA GLU A 254 -12.93 13.35 -0.17
C GLU A 254 -11.90 12.85 0.85
N ARG A 255 -12.30 11.93 1.74
CA ARG A 255 -11.42 11.45 2.82
C ARG A 255 -10.44 10.37 2.39
N GLY A 256 -10.84 9.47 1.50
CA GLY A 256 -10.07 8.26 1.16
C GLY A 256 -10.33 7.08 2.10
N LEU A 257 -10.43 7.30 3.42
CA LEU A 257 -10.76 6.25 4.40
C LEU A 257 -12.03 6.58 5.17
N LEU A 258 -12.84 5.56 5.45
CA LEU A 258 -13.95 5.63 6.40
C LEU A 258 -13.78 4.57 7.49
N TYR A 259 -13.79 5.00 8.75
CA TYR A 259 -13.84 4.11 9.90
C TYR A 259 -15.28 3.69 10.15
N SER A 260 -15.50 2.40 10.43
CA SER A 260 -16.79 1.95 10.92
C SER A 260 -17.17 2.71 12.20
N PRO A 261 -18.44 3.11 12.40
CA PRO A 261 -18.83 3.95 13.55
C PRO A 261 -18.50 3.34 14.91
N ASP A 262 -18.46 2.00 15.01
CA ASP A 262 -18.11 1.23 16.20
C ASP A 262 -16.59 1.04 16.41
N SER A 263 -15.76 1.48 15.45
CA SER A 263 -14.31 1.36 15.51
C SER A 263 -13.65 2.59 16.14
N GLY A 264 -12.66 2.36 16.99
CA GLY A 264 -11.76 3.41 17.48
C GLY A 264 -10.63 3.71 16.49
N SER A 265 -9.69 4.55 16.91
CA SER A 265 -8.48 4.87 16.15
C SER A 265 -7.56 3.67 16.02
N VAL A 266 -6.87 3.57 14.89
CA VAL A 266 -5.79 2.61 14.62
C VAL A 266 -4.75 3.32 13.75
N ALA A 267 -3.48 2.91 13.85
CA ALA A 267 -2.42 3.49 13.04
C ALA A 267 -2.71 3.35 11.53
N GLN A 268 -2.35 4.38 10.78
CA GLN A 268 -2.50 4.46 9.33
C GLN A 268 -1.25 5.07 8.69
N CYS A 269 -0.93 4.64 7.47
CA CYS A 269 0.17 5.19 6.68
C CYS A 269 -0.13 6.58 6.09
N ILE A 270 -1.35 7.07 6.26
CA ILE A 270 -1.83 8.36 5.76
C ILE A 270 -2.40 9.18 6.91
N GLN A 271 -2.29 10.52 6.80
CA GLN A 271 -2.70 11.48 7.82
C GLN A 271 -4.22 11.64 7.87
N ILE A 272 -4.93 10.56 8.23
CA ILE A 272 -6.39 10.55 8.41
C ILE A 272 -6.71 9.96 9.78
N GLU A 273 -7.17 10.82 10.66
CA GLU A 273 -7.57 10.44 12.00
C GLU A 273 -9.04 10.03 12.06
N ARG A 274 -9.34 9.10 12.97
CA ARG A 274 -10.71 8.66 13.28
C ARG A 274 -11.58 9.80 13.80
N ASP A 275 -11.01 10.67 14.63
CA ASP A 275 -11.74 11.75 15.33
C ASP A 275 -12.21 12.86 14.38
N ASP A 276 -11.57 13.00 13.22
CA ASP A 276 -11.95 13.98 12.21
C ASP A 276 -13.20 13.55 11.42
N GLN A 277 -13.70 12.33 11.62
CA GLN A 277 -14.81 11.76 10.85
C GLN A 277 -16.20 12.22 11.33
N ASP A 278 -17.07 12.57 10.38
CA ASP A 278 -18.50 12.76 10.57
C ASP A 278 -19.22 11.41 10.43
N ASP A 279 -19.54 10.80 11.57
CA ASP A 279 -20.13 9.46 11.64
C ASP A 279 -21.50 9.37 10.96
N LYS A 280 -22.25 10.47 10.82
CA LYS A 280 -23.54 10.44 10.12
C LYS A 280 -23.33 10.31 8.61
N LYS A 281 -22.35 11.02 8.07
CA LYS A 281 -21.97 10.90 6.65
C LYS A 281 -21.33 9.55 6.36
N ALA A 282 -20.42 9.11 7.24
CA ALA A 282 -19.76 7.82 7.11
C ALA A 282 -20.78 6.67 7.13
N ALA A 283 -21.72 6.66 8.09
CA ALA A 283 -22.71 5.58 8.20
C ALA A 283 -23.57 5.43 6.94
N LEU A 284 -23.97 6.54 6.31
CA LEU A 284 -24.77 6.53 5.08
C LEU A 284 -24.02 5.90 3.91
N GLU A 285 -22.74 6.25 3.71
CA GLU A 285 -21.94 5.70 2.62
C GLU A 285 -21.48 4.27 2.91
N ILE A 286 -21.16 3.95 4.17
CA ILE A 286 -20.80 2.60 4.61
C ILE A 286 -21.93 1.62 4.33
N GLU A 287 -23.20 1.98 4.55
CA GLU A 287 -24.34 1.10 4.22
C GLU A 287 -24.35 0.69 2.73
N ASN A 288 -24.06 1.64 1.84
CA ASN A 288 -23.99 1.39 0.40
C ASN A 288 -22.73 0.59 0.02
N ILE A 289 -21.59 0.85 0.66
CA ILE A 289 -20.35 0.08 0.49
C ILE A 289 -20.57 -1.38 0.91
N GLU A 290 -21.15 -1.60 2.09
CA GLU A 290 -21.54 -2.91 2.62
C GLU A 290 -22.50 -3.65 1.71
N THR A 291 -23.48 -2.93 1.15
CA THR A 291 -24.43 -3.48 0.17
C THR A 291 -23.72 -3.99 -1.08
N LEU A 292 -22.70 -3.28 -1.58
CA LEU A 292 -21.96 -3.69 -2.76
C LEU A 292 -21.13 -4.95 -2.49
N PHE A 293 -20.36 -4.96 -1.39
CA PHE A 293 -19.63 -6.17 -0.97
C PHE A 293 -20.58 -7.37 -0.80
N SER A 294 -21.71 -7.18 -0.11
CA SER A 294 -22.70 -8.24 0.13
C SER A 294 -23.32 -8.75 -1.16
N THR A 295 -23.57 -7.86 -2.13
CA THR A 295 -24.06 -8.22 -3.47
C THR A 295 -23.08 -9.15 -4.18
N TYR A 296 -21.79 -8.83 -4.16
CA TYR A 296 -20.75 -9.63 -4.82
C TYR A 296 -20.46 -10.93 -4.08
N GLN A 297 -20.50 -10.94 -2.75
CA GLN A 297 -20.50 -12.17 -1.95
C GLN A 297 -21.71 -13.08 -2.31
N GLY A 298 -22.89 -12.48 -2.49
CA GLY A 298 -24.09 -13.18 -2.97
C GLY A 298 -23.91 -13.78 -4.37
N LYS A 299 -23.34 -13.01 -5.31
CA LYS A 299 -22.98 -13.51 -6.66
C LYS A 299 -22.01 -14.69 -6.58
N ALA A 300 -20.99 -14.62 -5.73
CA ALA A 300 -20.01 -15.69 -5.55
C ALA A 300 -20.66 -16.98 -5.06
N ARG A 301 -21.56 -16.89 -4.07
CA ARG A 301 -22.33 -18.03 -3.56
C ARG A 301 -23.29 -18.60 -4.60
N ALA A 302 -24.03 -17.74 -5.32
CA ALA A 302 -24.95 -18.15 -6.37
C ALA A 302 -24.25 -18.86 -7.54
N ALA A 303 -23.03 -18.43 -7.88
CA ALA A 303 -22.16 -19.08 -8.87
C ALA A 303 -21.48 -20.37 -8.34
N GLY A 304 -21.72 -20.75 -7.09
CA GLY A 304 -21.10 -21.91 -6.45
C GLY A 304 -19.58 -21.77 -6.29
N LEU A 305 -19.07 -20.55 -6.18
CA LEU A 305 -17.66 -20.25 -5.92
C LEU A 305 -17.35 -20.33 -4.43
N LEU A 306 -18.29 -19.91 -3.59
CA LEU A 306 -18.22 -19.98 -2.14
C LEU A 306 -19.33 -20.89 -1.59
N CYS A 307 -19.09 -21.52 -0.44
CA CYS A 307 -20.04 -22.43 0.20
C CYS A 307 -20.07 -22.25 1.73
N SER A 308 -20.78 -23.14 2.42
CA SER A 308 -20.75 -23.27 3.88
C SER A 308 -19.65 -24.27 4.28
N LYS A 309 -19.15 -24.16 5.52
CA LYS A 309 -18.04 -24.98 6.04
C LYS A 309 -18.25 -26.49 5.89
N ASP A 310 -19.47 -26.98 6.08
CA ASP A 310 -19.84 -28.40 5.95
C ASP A 310 -19.69 -28.95 4.52
N LYS A 311 -19.66 -28.07 3.51
CA LYS A 311 -19.51 -28.42 2.09
C LYS A 311 -18.14 -28.03 1.54
N ALA A 312 -17.23 -27.59 2.39
CA ALA A 312 -15.98 -27.00 1.98
C ALA A 312 -14.86 -28.04 1.89
N THR A 313 -14.09 -27.98 0.81
CA THR A 313 -12.80 -28.68 0.68
C THR A 313 -11.66 -27.71 0.38
N ALA A 314 -12.00 -26.43 0.19
CA ALA A 314 -11.10 -25.34 -0.12
C ALA A 314 -11.45 -24.10 0.71
N VAL A 315 -10.52 -23.15 0.72
CA VAL A 315 -10.68 -21.82 1.29
C VAL A 315 -10.26 -20.78 0.26
N ALA A 316 -10.95 -19.66 0.25
CA ALA A 316 -10.74 -18.56 -0.68
C ALA A 316 -10.37 -17.29 0.08
N TYR A 317 -9.40 -16.55 -0.43
CA TYR A 317 -9.14 -15.18 0.00
C TYR A 317 -10.38 -14.33 -0.30
N GLY A 318 -10.89 -13.63 0.70
CA GLY A 318 -12.15 -12.90 0.62
C GLY A 318 -12.11 -11.77 -0.41
N LEU A 319 -13.27 -11.49 -1.01
CA LEU A 319 -13.46 -10.36 -1.93
C LEU A 319 -13.26 -8.99 -1.24
N ASP A 320 -13.24 -9.01 0.08
CA ASP A 320 -13.11 -7.89 1.00
C ASP A 320 -11.70 -7.31 1.03
N ASN A 321 -10.70 -8.15 0.77
CA ASN A 321 -9.32 -7.82 1.06
C ASN A 321 -8.67 -7.00 -0.06
N LEU A 322 -7.48 -6.47 0.22
CA LEU A 322 -6.61 -5.84 -0.77
C LEU A 322 -6.33 -6.81 -1.94
N PHE A 323 -6.45 -6.30 -3.17
CA PHE A 323 -6.26 -7.08 -4.39
C PHE A 323 -5.39 -6.35 -5.42
N ASN A 324 -4.11 -6.15 -5.08
CA ASN A 324 -3.13 -5.44 -5.90
C ASN A 324 -2.35 -6.32 -6.90
N ALA A 325 -2.50 -7.63 -6.81
CA ALA A 325 -1.81 -8.60 -7.65
C ALA A 325 -2.82 -9.56 -8.29
N PRO A 326 -3.57 -9.12 -9.32
CA PRO A 326 -4.71 -9.88 -9.87
C PRO A 326 -4.32 -11.24 -10.47
N TRP A 327 -3.03 -11.47 -10.74
CA TRP A 327 -2.51 -12.75 -11.19
C TRP A 327 -2.24 -13.77 -10.07
N ARG A 328 -2.24 -13.34 -8.79
CA ARG A 328 -2.04 -14.26 -7.67
C ARG A 328 -3.29 -15.12 -7.47
N LYS A 329 -3.06 -16.41 -7.29
CA LYS A 329 -4.07 -17.38 -6.89
C LYS A 329 -4.67 -16.96 -5.54
N ILE A 330 -5.97 -17.17 -5.38
CA ILE A 330 -6.71 -16.82 -4.17
C ILE A 330 -7.55 -17.97 -3.63
N LEU A 331 -7.48 -19.14 -4.25
CA LEU A 331 -8.26 -20.31 -3.86
C LEU A 331 -7.35 -21.51 -3.63
N TYR A 332 -7.42 -22.08 -2.42
CA TYR A 332 -6.49 -23.11 -1.94
C TYR A 332 -7.21 -24.29 -1.30
N PRO A 333 -6.68 -25.53 -1.38
CA PRO A 333 -7.17 -26.66 -0.59
C PRO A 333 -7.19 -26.31 0.91
N ALA A 334 -8.28 -26.63 1.60
CA ALA A 334 -8.42 -26.34 3.03
C ALA A 334 -7.36 -27.08 3.86
N SER A 335 -6.87 -28.23 3.38
CA SER A 335 -5.81 -29.01 4.00
C SER A 335 -4.45 -28.33 4.02
N MET A 336 -4.23 -27.27 3.23
CA MET A 336 -3.00 -26.47 3.31
C MET A 336 -3.03 -25.54 4.53
N MET A 337 -4.22 -25.09 4.96
CA MET A 337 -4.37 -24.20 6.11
C MET A 337 -4.65 -24.97 7.40
N PHE A 338 -5.53 -25.97 7.35
CA PHE A 338 -6.04 -26.68 8.52
C PHE A 338 -5.58 -28.15 8.61
N PRO A 339 -5.42 -28.69 9.84
CA PRO A 339 -5.35 -27.95 11.10
C PRO A 339 -4.10 -27.07 11.15
N VAL A 340 -4.22 -25.89 11.75
CA VAL A 340 -3.07 -24.97 11.89
C VAL A 340 -1.99 -25.58 12.78
N LYS A 341 -0.76 -25.13 12.63
CA LYS A 341 0.40 -25.60 13.40
C LYS A 341 0.99 -24.47 14.21
N THR A 342 1.39 -24.74 15.44
CA THR A 342 2.11 -23.78 16.25
C THR A 342 3.59 -23.71 15.83
N HIS A 343 4.13 -22.49 15.75
CA HIS A 343 5.49 -22.19 15.33
C HIS A 343 6.13 -21.16 16.26
N ALA A 344 7.46 -21.19 16.39
CA ALA A 344 8.19 -20.23 17.21
C ALA A 344 8.25 -18.86 16.52
N PHE A 345 8.02 -17.79 17.28
CA PHE A 345 8.14 -16.43 16.77
C PHE A 345 8.50 -15.47 17.89
N GLU A 346 9.59 -14.70 17.75
CA GLU A 346 10.02 -13.67 18.70
C GLU A 346 10.15 -14.14 20.17
N GLY A 347 10.47 -15.42 20.37
CA GLY A 347 10.57 -16.05 21.70
C GLY A 347 9.24 -16.56 22.28
N GLY A 348 8.12 -16.29 21.61
CA GLY A 348 6.81 -16.88 21.88
C GLY A 348 6.39 -17.85 20.78
N PHE A 349 5.08 -17.97 20.57
CA PHE A 349 4.50 -18.87 19.58
C PHE A 349 3.34 -18.20 18.85
N ILE A 350 3.18 -18.55 17.58
CA ILE A 350 2.06 -18.17 16.72
C ILE A 350 1.61 -19.38 15.90
N ASP A 351 0.39 -19.34 15.37
CA ASP A 351 -0.09 -20.37 14.45
C ASP A 351 0.23 -20.04 12.98
N ILE A 352 0.77 -21.04 12.26
CA ILE A 352 1.09 -21.04 10.83
C ILE A 352 0.19 -22.04 10.10
N PRO A 353 0.06 -21.97 8.76
CA PRO A 353 -0.70 -22.95 8.00
C PRO A 353 -0.20 -24.39 8.20
N ASN A 354 -1.09 -25.37 8.03
CA ASN A 354 -0.73 -26.80 8.07
C ASN A 354 0.44 -27.14 7.12
N ASP A 355 0.41 -26.63 5.89
CA ASP A 355 1.47 -26.79 4.89
C ASP A 355 2.13 -25.44 4.57
N ALA A 356 2.71 -24.83 5.60
CA ALA A 356 3.25 -23.47 5.57
C ALA A 356 4.28 -23.22 4.46
N TYR A 357 5.16 -24.19 4.15
CA TYR A 357 6.14 -24.03 3.07
C TYR A 357 5.46 -23.97 1.69
N SER A 358 4.50 -24.86 1.41
CA SER A 358 3.75 -24.80 0.16
C SER A 358 2.90 -23.54 0.04
N VAL A 359 2.30 -23.08 1.15
CA VAL A 359 1.58 -21.79 1.17
C VAL A 359 2.54 -20.64 0.83
N ALA A 360 3.71 -20.60 1.45
CA ALA A 360 4.71 -19.58 1.17
C ALA A 360 5.22 -19.66 -0.29
N ASP A 361 5.43 -20.86 -0.83
CA ASP A 361 5.85 -21.07 -2.22
C ASP A 361 4.80 -20.59 -3.24
N GLU A 362 3.52 -20.81 -2.96
CA GLU A 362 2.41 -20.41 -3.84
C GLU A 362 2.11 -18.90 -3.74
N CYS A 363 2.16 -18.32 -2.54
CA CYS A 363 1.86 -16.91 -2.32
C CYS A 363 3.04 -15.99 -2.62
N ASN A 364 4.27 -16.47 -2.40
CA ASN A 364 5.51 -15.70 -2.56
C ASN A 364 6.57 -16.51 -3.34
N PRO A 365 6.37 -16.79 -4.64
CA PRO A 365 7.27 -17.63 -5.42
C PRO A 365 8.74 -17.16 -5.34
N GLY A 366 9.63 -18.06 -4.92
CA GLY A 366 11.07 -17.77 -4.82
C GLY A 366 11.53 -17.18 -3.49
N TRP A 367 10.65 -17.05 -2.50
CA TRP A 367 10.99 -16.59 -1.16
C TRP A 367 12.15 -17.39 -0.50
N PRO A 368 12.80 -16.80 0.52
CA PRO A 368 12.76 -15.37 0.85
C PRO A 368 13.62 -14.57 -0.15
N TYR A 369 13.21 -13.32 -0.41
CA TYR A 369 13.95 -12.41 -1.29
C TYR A 369 14.09 -11.03 -0.63
N LEU A 370 15.07 -10.25 -1.12
CA LEU A 370 15.27 -8.86 -0.72
C LEU A 370 14.45 -8.00 -1.70
N PRO A 371 13.42 -7.28 -1.23
CA PRO A 371 12.61 -6.46 -2.13
C PRO A 371 13.32 -5.12 -2.43
N ASP A 372 12.94 -4.46 -3.52
CA ASP A 372 13.55 -3.20 -3.98
C ASP A 372 13.30 -2.03 -3.00
N ASP A 373 12.26 -2.13 -2.19
CA ASP A 373 11.78 -1.14 -1.22
C ASP A 373 12.13 -1.49 0.23
N ILE A 374 13.19 -2.28 0.45
CA ILE A 374 13.71 -2.66 1.77
C ILE A 374 13.95 -1.47 2.73
N LEU A 375 14.12 -0.25 2.20
CA LEU A 375 14.32 0.98 2.98
C LEU A 375 13.06 1.85 3.11
N GLY A 376 11.92 1.41 2.58
CA GLY A 376 10.71 2.22 2.42
C GLY A 376 9.44 1.67 3.08
N HIS A 377 9.49 0.50 3.71
CA HIS A 377 8.36 -0.06 4.44
C HIS A 377 8.22 0.63 5.81
N ASN A 378 7.17 1.43 5.97
CA ASN A 378 6.75 1.95 7.27
C ASN A 378 5.21 2.11 7.28
N HIS A 379 4.53 1.36 8.13
CA HIS A 379 3.09 1.42 8.31
C HIS A 379 2.66 2.36 9.44
N PHE A 380 3.62 2.98 10.14
CA PHE A 380 3.35 3.89 11.24
C PHE A 380 3.52 5.35 10.81
N THR A 381 2.72 6.21 11.45
CA THR A 381 2.76 7.66 11.22
C THR A 381 4.17 8.21 11.49
N GLU A 382 4.63 9.09 10.61
CA GLU A 382 5.91 9.77 10.79
C GLU A 382 5.93 10.55 12.12
N GLY A 383 7.02 10.47 12.87
CA GLY A 383 7.16 11.14 14.16
C GLY A 383 6.46 10.46 15.33
N VAL A 384 5.92 9.24 15.17
CA VAL A 384 5.27 8.50 16.28
C VAL A 384 6.18 8.31 17.50
N PHE A 385 7.50 8.25 17.27
CA PHE A 385 8.52 8.16 18.31
C PHE A 385 9.00 9.50 18.87
N ASP A 386 8.55 10.62 18.31
CA ASP A 386 8.90 11.95 18.82
C ASP A 386 8.16 12.27 20.12
N GLN A 387 7.09 11.52 20.43
CA GLN A 387 6.33 11.59 21.67
C GLN A 387 6.96 10.66 22.74
N PRO A 388 7.53 11.19 23.83
CA PRO A 388 8.13 10.38 24.89
C PRO A 388 7.17 9.36 25.51
N GLU A 389 5.89 9.72 25.64
CA GLU A 389 4.82 8.91 26.20
C GLU A 389 4.59 7.63 25.39
N THR A 390 4.63 7.74 24.06
CA THR A 390 4.50 6.61 23.13
C THR A 390 5.65 5.63 23.29
N LYS A 391 6.89 6.14 23.29
CA LYS A 391 8.06 5.28 23.47
C LYS A 391 8.05 4.57 24.81
N GLU A 392 7.68 5.27 25.89
CA GLU A 392 7.60 4.69 27.22
C GLU A 392 6.47 3.63 27.32
N ALA A 393 5.31 3.91 26.73
CA ALA A 393 4.19 2.96 26.69
C ALA A 393 4.56 1.67 25.93
N LEU A 394 5.22 1.79 24.78
CA LEU A 394 5.69 0.64 23.99
C LEU A 394 6.68 -0.21 24.79
N LEU A 395 7.68 0.40 25.43
CA LEU A 395 8.66 -0.32 26.24
C LEU A 395 8.01 -1.08 27.40
N ARG A 396 7.08 -0.43 28.11
CA ARG A 396 6.32 -1.10 29.19
C ARG A 396 5.45 -2.24 28.68
N PHE A 397 4.82 -2.07 27.52
CA PHE A 397 3.99 -3.10 26.91
C PHE A 397 4.79 -4.34 26.50
N ILE A 398 6.03 -4.17 26.05
CA ILE A 398 6.93 -5.28 25.72
C ILE A 398 7.33 -6.07 26.98
N GLU A 399 7.43 -5.42 28.14
CA GLU A 399 7.91 -6.02 29.40
C GLU A 399 6.81 -6.64 30.28
N SER A 400 5.59 -6.07 30.28
CA SER A 400 4.38 -6.77 30.77
C SER A 400 4.22 -8.05 30.01
#